data_AF-A0ABD2P897-F1
#
_entry.id   AF-A0ABD2P897-F1
#
_cell.length_a   1.000
_cell.length_b   1.000
_cell.length_c   1.000
_cell.angle_alpha   90.00
_cell.angle_beta   90.00
_cell.angle_gamma   90.00
#
_symmetry.space_group_name_H-M   'P 1'
#
loop_
_entity.id
_entity.type
_entity.pdbx_description
1 polymer ?
#
loop_
_entity_poly.entity_id
_entity_poly.type
_entity_poly.pdbx_seq_one_letter_code
_entity_poly.pdbx_strand_id
1 'polypeptide(L)'
;MPPPTFRWTQVVKKATKMKRKTETSVGQGLSEDTKQRISEAYLETPHVFILSIDNFVAFIENTDGSSDPYQEAKKFTNYIESLLSNMHTIYPFLKQRSIKNRITRLYKKIKENLQINEIELGSVSSLMSSAELSDEEGLSDSSQISQKSLH
;
A
#
# COMPACT_ATOMS: atom_id res chain seq x y z
N MET A 1 -13.98 -57.29 -8.92
CA MET A 1 -13.94 -56.36 -7.77
C MET A 1 -12.57 -55.70 -7.72
N PRO A 2 -12.46 -54.37 -7.76
CA PRO A 2 -11.18 -53.69 -7.55
C PRO A 2 -10.82 -53.57 -6.05
N PRO A 3 -9.53 -53.51 -5.70
CA PRO A 3 -9.07 -53.45 -4.30
C PRO A 3 -9.26 -52.05 -3.68
N PRO A 4 -9.40 -51.96 -2.34
CA PRO A 4 -9.57 -50.69 -1.65
C PRO A 4 -8.27 -49.87 -1.70
N THR A 5 -8.39 -48.62 -2.16
CA THR A 5 -7.28 -47.66 -2.20
C THR A 5 -7.07 -47.03 -0.82
N PHE A 6 -5.94 -47.37 -0.21
CA PHE A 6 -5.52 -46.80 1.07
C PHE A 6 -5.07 -45.34 0.86
N ARG A 7 -5.89 -44.38 1.28
CA ARG A 7 -5.54 -42.94 1.23
C ARG A 7 -4.73 -42.57 2.47
N TRP A 8 -3.46 -42.24 2.28
CA TRP A 8 -2.64 -41.60 3.29
C TRP A 8 -3.15 -40.17 3.50
N THR A 9 -3.88 -39.92 4.59
CA THR A 9 -4.19 -38.57 5.04
C THR A 9 -2.91 -37.94 5.58
N GLN A 10 -2.25 -37.13 4.75
CA GLN A 10 -1.17 -36.26 5.21
C GLN A 10 -1.75 -35.23 6.19
N VAL A 11 -1.53 -35.45 7.48
CA VAL A 11 -1.75 -34.45 8.51
C VAL A 11 -0.70 -33.37 8.31
N VAL A 12 -1.06 -32.29 7.60
CA VAL A 12 -0.24 -31.09 7.49
C VAL A 12 -0.14 -30.48 8.90
N LYS A 13 0.94 -30.80 9.60
CA LYS A 13 1.30 -30.16 10.87
C LYS A 13 1.49 -28.67 10.57
N LYS A 14 0.47 -27.85 10.89
CA LYS A 14 0.56 -26.39 10.83
C LYS A 14 1.66 -25.96 11.80
N ALA A 15 2.83 -25.62 11.26
CA ALA A 15 3.89 -25.01 12.04
C ALA A 15 3.37 -23.67 12.58
N THR A 16 3.15 -23.59 13.89
CA THR A 16 2.95 -22.35 14.61
C THR A 16 4.23 -21.53 14.48
N LYS A 17 4.28 -20.66 13.46
CA LYS A 17 5.34 -19.67 13.30
C LYS A 17 5.37 -18.82 14.57
N MET A 18 6.37 -19.03 15.41
CA MET A 18 6.69 -18.11 16.50
C MET A 18 6.84 -16.72 15.90
N LYS A 19 5.95 -15.79 16.29
CA LYS A 19 6.08 -14.38 15.98
C LYS A 19 7.35 -13.89 16.66
N ARG A 20 8.43 -13.74 15.89
CA ARG A 20 9.60 -12.99 16.35
C ARG A 20 9.09 -11.60 16.72
N LYS A 21 9.17 -11.26 18.01
CA LYS A 21 8.98 -9.89 18.48
C LYS A 21 10.20 -9.13 17.98
N THR A 22 10.05 -8.44 16.85
CA THR A 22 11.00 -7.40 16.48
C THR A 22 10.79 -6.29 17.52
N GLU A 23 11.80 -6.06 18.36
CA GLU A 23 11.86 -4.86 19.18
C GLU A 23 11.92 -3.67 18.24
N THR A 24 10.76 -3.06 17.96
CA THR A 24 10.70 -1.77 17.31
C THR A 24 11.26 -0.78 18.33
N SER A 25 12.50 -0.34 18.13
CA SER A 25 13.07 0.74 18.94
C SER A 25 12.14 1.95 18.80
N VAL A 26 11.44 2.26 19.88
CA VAL A 26 10.64 3.47 20.00
C VAL A 26 11.57 4.64 19.73
N GLY A 27 11.42 5.31 18.58
CA GLY A 27 12.18 6.52 18.25
C GLY A 27 13.09 6.47 17.02
N GLN A 28 13.09 5.40 16.22
CA GLN A 28 13.77 5.46 14.92
C GLN A 28 12.87 6.21 13.92
N GLY A 29 13.00 7.52 13.88
CA GLY A 29 12.34 8.39 12.90
C GLY A 29 12.63 7.99 11.46
N LEU A 30 11.96 8.62 10.51
CA LEU A 30 12.21 8.38 9.09
C LEU A 30 13.67 8.68 8.75
N SER A 31 14.30 7.84 7.91
CA SER A 31 15.67 8.12 7.48
C SER A 31 15.71 9.42 6.68
N GLU A 32 16.86 10.09 6.73
CA GLU A 32 17.07 11.36 6.03
C GLU A 32 16.82 11.25 4.53
N ASP A 33 17.28 10.18 3.89
CA ASP A 33 16.96 9.87 2.48
C ASP A 33 15.44 9.84 2.22
N THR A 34 14.66 9.31 3.14
CA THR A 34 13.20 9.23 2.97
C THR A 34 12.57 10.61 3.09
N LYS A 35 13.03 11.42 4.05
CA LYS A 35 12.58 12.80 4.21
C LYS A 35 12.91 13.62 2.96
N GLN A 36 14.11 13.48 2.42
CA GLN A 36 14.51 14.15 1.18
C GLN A 36 13.61 13.76 0.00
N ARG A 37 13.27 12.47 -0.16
CA ARG A 37 12.36 12.01 -1.23
C ARG A 37 10.94 12.57 -1.08
N ILE A 38 10.46 12.68 0.15
CA ILE A 38 9.18 13.33 0.42
C ILE A 38 9.26 14.80 0.00
N SER A 39 10.32 15.51 0.39
CA SER A 39 10.53 16.91 -0.02
C SER A 39 10.60 17.09 -1.54
N GLU A 40 11.28 16.18 -2.26
CA GLU A 40 11.31 16.18 -3.73
C GLU A 40 9.90 16.07 -4.32
N ALA A 41 9.07 15.13 -3.83
CA ALA A 41 7.69 14.96 -4.29
C ALA A 41 6.84 16.23 -4.07
N TYR A 42 7.07 16.90 -2.94
CA TYR A 42 6.41 18.15 -2.58
C TYR A 42 6.81 19.33 -3.48
N LEU A 43 8.05 19.37 -3.94
CA LEU A 43 8.52 20.38 -4.89
C LEU A 43 7.96 20.15 -6.29
N GLU A 44 7.77 18.89 -6.68
CA GLU A 44 7.24 18.54 -8.01
C GLU A 44 5.74 18.82 -8.12
N THR A 45 4.97 18.61 -7.05
CA THR A 45 3.50 18.76 -7.05
C THR A 45 2.95 19.54 -5.85
N PRO A 46 3.40 20.78 -5.59
CA PRO A 46 3.10 21.50 -4.34
C PRO A 46 1.61 21.75 -4.12
N HIS A 47 0.84 22.00 -5.18
CA HIS A 47 -0.59 22.31 -5.10
C HIS A 47 -1.47 21.14 -4.66
N VAL A 48 -0.95 19.92 -4.70
CA VAL A 48 -1.70 18.71 -4.35
C VAL A 48 -1.70 18.49 -2.85
N PHE A 49 -0.70 19.00 -2.13
CA PHE A 49 -0.49 18.68 -0.72
C PHE A 49 -1.16 19.66 0.23
N ILE A 50 -2.09 19.15 1.04
CA ILE A 50 -2.73 19.90 2.13
C ILE A 50 -1.86 20.14 3.38
N LEU A 51 -0.88 19.27 3.65
CA LEU A 51 -0.03 19.34 4.84
C LEU A 51 1.34 19.86 4.45
N SER A 52 1.99 20.63 5.31
CA SER A 52 3.42 20.90 5.16
C SER A 52 4.23 19.60 5.21
N ILE A 53 5.43 19.63 4.62
CA ILE A 53 6.35 18.49 4.59
C ILE A 53 6.58 17.97 6.01
N ASP A 54 6.88 18.88 6.96
CA ASP A 54 7.16 18.53 8.36
C ASP A 54 5.97 17.84 9.03
N ASN A 55 4.75 18.33 8.79
CA ASN A 55 3.54 17.73 9.35
C ASN A 55 3.25 16.36 8.75
N PHE A 56 3.53 16.15 7.46
CA PHE A 56 3.38 14.85 6.84
C PHE A 56 4.43 13.85 7.36
N VAL A 57 5.69 14.28 7.48
CA VAL A 57 6.77 13.47 8.07
C VAL A 57 6.43 13.10 9.52
N ALA A 58 6.00 14.05 10.33
CA ALA A 58 5.59 13.83 11.71
C ALA A 58 4.38 12.89 11.81
N PHE A 59 3.38 13.05 10.93
CA PHE A 59 2.26 12.12 10.85
C PHE A 59 2.72 10.68 10.57
N ILE A 60 3.62 10.51 9.58
CA ILE A 60 4.17 9.19 9.31
C ILE A 60 4.87 8.69 10.55
N GLU A 61 5.80 9.42 11.16
CA GLU A 61 6.54 9.01 12.36
C GLU A 61 5.64 8.66 13.56
N ASN A 62 4.66 9.49 13.89
CA ASN A 62 3.74 9.30 15.03
C ASN A 62 2.81 8.10 14.88
N THR A 63 2.58 7.64 13.66
CA THR A 63 1.77 6.44 13.42
C THR A 63 2.56 5.13 13.58
N ASP A 64 3.84 5.18 14.01
CA ASP A 64 4.61 3.96 14.27
C ASP A 64 4.09 3.27 15.51
N GLY A 65 3.68 2.01 15.37
CA GLY A 65 3.10 1.27 16.49
C GLY A 65 1.74 1.82 16.98
N SER A 66 1.17 2.85 16.35
CA SER A 66 -0.16 3.36 16.71
C SER A 66 -1.24 2.31 16.40
N SER A 67 -2.10 2.06 17.39
CA SER A 67 -3.27 1.19 17.21
C SER A 67 -4.29 1.81 16.26
N ASP A 68 -4.42 3.14 16.29
CA ASP A 68 -5.43 3.91 15.57
C ASP A 68 -4.84 5.07 14.74
N PRO A 69 -4.42 4.80 13.49
CA PRO A 69 -3.92 5.82 12.57
C PRO A 69 -4.94 6.87 12.14
N TYR A 70 -6.24 6.57 12.22
CA TYR A 70 -7.29 7.48 11.79
C TYR A 70 -7.45 8.63 12.77
N GLN A 71 -7.43 8.33 14.07
CA GLN A 71 -7.40 9.37 15.11
C GLN A 71 -6.12 10.20 15.06
N GLU A 72 -4.98 9.57 14.76
CA GLU A 72 -3.73 10.32 14.59
C GLU A 72 -3.82 11.28 13.40
N ALA A 73 -4.36 10.84 12.25
CA ALA A 73 -4.56 11.69 11.09
C ALA A 73 -5.41 12.94 11.38
N LYS A 74 -6.47 12.78 12.20
CA LYS A 74 -7.34 13.89 12.64
C LYS A 74 -6.60 14.98 13.44
N LYS A 75 -5.46 14.66 14.07
CA LYS A 75 -4.64 15.65 14.77
C LYS A 75 -3.89 16.57 13.80
N PHE A 76 -3.60 16.09 12.59
CA PHE A 76 -2.86 16.83 11.58
C PHE A 76 -3.77 17.56 10.59
N THR A 77 -4.92 16.96 10.25
CA THR A 77 -5.85 17.55 9.26
C THR A 77 -7.28 17.06 9.45
N ASN A 78 -8.23 17.95 9.12
CA ASN A 78 -9.65 17.62 9.00
C ASN A 78 -9.99 17.03 7.60
N TYR A 79 -9.13 17.23 6.61
CA TYR A 79 -9.33 16.79 5.23
C TYR A 79 -8.68 15.42 5.00
N ILE A 80 -9.26 14.38 5.58
CA ILE A 80 -8.70 13.02 5.58
C ILE A 80 -8.60 12.42 4.17
N GLU A 81 -9.57 12.69 3.29
CA GLU A 81 -9.52 12.21 1.90
C GLU A 81 -8.34 12.81 1.14
N SER A 82 -8.09 14.11 1.31
CA SER A 82 -6.93 14.77 0.73
C SER A 82 -5.62 14.20 1.29
N LEU A 83 -5.57 13.85 2.58
CA LEU A 83 -4.42 13.15 3.16
C LEU A 83 -4.17 11.79 2.51
N LEU A 84 -5.22 11.01 2.23
CA LEU A 84 -5.11 9.74 1.52
C LEU A 84 -4.58 9.93 0.10
N SER A 85 -5.03 10.97 -0.60
CA SER A 85 -4.50 11.35 -1.91
C SER A 85 -3.02 11.72 -1.84
N ASN A 86 -2.61 12.54 -0.86
CA ASN A 86 -1.19 12.88 -0.64
C ASN A 86 -0.32 11.63 -0.46
N MET A 87 -0.78 10.66 0.33
CA MET A 87 -0.08 9.40 0.54
C MET A 87 0.09 8.61 -0.78
N HIS A 88 -0.94 8.60 -1.63
CA HIS A 88 -0.88 7.95 -2.94
C HIS A 88 0.11 8.65 -3.87
N THR A 89 0.13 9.99 -3.88
CA THR A 89 1.07 10.79 -4.68
C THR A 89 2.53 10.58 -4.24
N ILE A 90 2.79 10.46 -2.94
CA ILE A 90 4.16 10.27 -2.41
C ILE A 90 4.65 8.83 -2.59
N TYR A 91 3.75 7.84 -2.57
CA TYR A 91 4.08 6.42 -2.66
C TYR A 91 5.10 6.04 -3.77
N PRO A 92 4.98 6.49 -5.03
CA PRO A 92 5.94 6.17 -6.08
C PRO A 92 7.36 6.67 -5.79
N PHE A 93 7.52 7.81 -5.12
CA PHE A 93 8.82 8.43 -4.82
C PHE A 93 9.61 7.70 -3.73
N LEU A 94 8.95 6.86 -2.93
CA LEU A 94 9.58 6.16 -1.82
C LEU A 94 10.37 4.94 -2.31
N LYS A 95 11.63 4.82 -1.88
CA LYS A 95 12.46 3.64 -2.20
C LYS A 95 12.35 2.55 -1.15
N GLN A 96 12.23 2.93 0.13
CA GLN A 96 12.25 1.99 1.24
C GLN A 96 10.95 1.18 1.30
N ARG A 97 11.06 -0.15 1.16
CA ARG A 97 9.93 -1.08 1.21
C ARG A 97 9.19 -1.01 2.56
N SER A 98 9.91 -0.83 3.66
CA SER A 98 9.32 -0.68 5.00
C SER A 98 8.36 0.50 5.07
N ILE A 99 8.76 1.66 4.55
CA ILE A 99 7.94 2.88 4.54
C ILE A 99 6.76 2.75 3.57
N LYS A 100 6.98 2.20 2.38
CA LYS A 100 5.89 1.88 1.44
C LYS A 100 4.82 1.00 2.10
N ASN A 101 5.23 -0.10 2.74
CA ASN A 101 4.31 -0.99 3.45
C ASN A 101 3.58 -0.28 4.58
N ARG A 102 4.25 0.62 5.31
CA ARG A 102 3.65 1.44 6.37
C ARG A 102 2.56 2.33 5.78
N ILE A 103 2.86 3.12 4.75
CA ILE A 103 1.87 3.98 4.08
C ILE A 103 0.68 3.18 3.58
N THR A 104 0.90 2.02 2.95
CA THR A 104 -0.21 1.15 2.51
C THR A 104 -1.09 0.70 3.67
N ARG A 105 -0.52 0.36 4.83
CA ARG A 105 -1.28 -0.01 6.03
C ARG A 105 -2.05 1.17 6.60
N LEU A 106 -1.44 2.34 6.66
CA LEU A 106 -2.10 3.58 7.11
C LEU A 106 -3.27 3.91 6.20
N TYR A 107 -3.05 3.91 4.89
CA TYR A 107 -4.08 4.16 3.88
C TYR A 107 -5.29 3.23 4.08
N LYS A 108 -5.05 1.91 4.19
CA LYS A 108 -6.14 0.94 4.41
C LYS A 108 -6.91 1.20 5.69
N LYS A 109 -6.22 1.35 6.82
CA LYS A 109 -6.86 1.59 8.12
C LYS A 109 -7.68 2.87 8.14
N ILE A 110 -7.13 3.96 7.59
CA ILE A 110 -7.81 5.26 7.53
C ILE A 110 -9.02 5.17 6.60
N LYS A 111 -8.88 4.52 5.44
CA LYS A 111 -9.97 4.33 4.48
C LYS A 111 -11.10 3.45 5.04
N GLU A 112 -10.77 2.37 5.73
CA GLU A 112 -11.76 1.51 6.42
C GLU A 112 -12.56 2.31 7.45
N ASN A 113 -11.91 3.14 8.26
CA ASN A 113 -12.61 4.00 9.23
C ASN A 113 -13.48 5.07 8.54
N LEU A 114 -13.05 5.60 7.39
CA LEU A 114 -13.85 6.56 6.62
C LEU A 114 -15.13 5.89 6.07
N GLN A 115 -15.02 4.68 5.52
CA GLN A 115 -16.15 3.90 5.02
C GLN A 115 -17.08 3.43 6.13
N ILE A 116 -16.57 3.07 7.32
CA ILE A 116 -17.40 2.72 8.47
C ILE A 116 -18.30 3.91 8.85
N ASN A 117 -17.77 5.14 8.83
CA ASN A 117 -18.57 6.34 9.09
C ASN A 117 -19.60 6.62 7.97
N GLU A 118 -19.25 6.36 6.71
CA GLU A 118 -20.22 6.48 5.59
C GLU A 118 -21.34 5.44 5.67
N ILE A 119 -21.03 4.20 6.06
CA ILE A 119 -22.00 3.10 6.20
C ILE A 119 -22.90 3.31 7.42
N GLU A 120 -22.38 3.88 8.51
CA GLU A 120 -23.18 4.28 9.68
C GLU A 120 -24.13 5.46 9.37
N LEU A 121 -23.84 6.25 8.32
CA LEU A 121 -24.74 7.27 7.77
C LEU A 121 -25.55 6.80 6.53
N GLY A 122 -25.27 5.63 5.98
CA GLY A 122 -25.74 5.29 4.64
C GLY A 122 -25.54 3.82 4.32
N SER A 123 -26.45 3.00 4.82
CA SER A 123 -26.69 1.62 4.37
C SER A 123 -26.91 1.54 2.86
N VAL A 124 -25.84 1.46 2.04
CA VAL A 124 -25.83 0.94 0.65
C VAL A 124 -24.38 0.94 0.12
N SER A 125 -23.61 -0.13 0.35
CA SER A 125 -22.34 -0.35 -0.36
C SER A 125 -22.20 -1.82 -0.73
N SER A 126 -23.04 -2.23 -1.68
CA SER A 126 -23.00 -3.55 -2.30
C SER A 126 -22.84 -3.38 -3.81
N LEU A 127 -21.71 -2.81 -4.29
CA LEU A 127 -21.45 -2.71 -5.74
C LEU A 127 -19.99 -2.88 -6.22
N MET A 128 -18.97 -2.95 -5.35
CA MET A 128 -17.57 -3.11 -5.83
C MET A 128 -17.15 -4.57 -6.01
N SER A 129 -17.93 -5.35 -6.76
CA SER A 129 -17.55 -6.69 -7.23
C SER A 129 -17.96 -6.86 -8.69
N SER A 130 -17.32 -6.13 -9.60
CA SER A 130 -17.34 -6.41 -11.05
C SER A 130 -16.31 -5.54 -11.76
N ALA A 131 -15.07 -6.01 -11.85
CA ALA A 131 -14.12 -5.58 -12.86
C ALA A 131 -13.01 -6.62 -12.97
N GLU A 132 -12.61 -6.88 -14.21
CA GLU A 132 -11.51 -7.75 -14.67
C GLU A 132 -11.89 -9.20 -15.02
N LEU A 133 -12.20 -9.40 -16.30
CA LEU A 133 -11.38 -10.17 -17.24
C LEU A 133 -11.98 -9.98 -18.65
N SER A 134 -11.45 -9.00 -19.39
CA SER A 134 -11.63 -8.90 -20.85
C SER A 134 -10.27 -9.18 -21.48
N ASP A 135 -10.09 -10.43 -21.92
CA ASP A 135 -9.03 -10.87 -22.80
C ASP A 135 -9.43 -10.54 -24.24
N GLU A 136 -8.75 -9.57 -24.86
CA GLU A 136 -8.83 -9.32 -26.31
C GLU A 136 -7.42 -9.34 -26.89
N GLU A 137 -7.20 -10.43 -27.62
CA GLU A 137 -6.30 -10.70 -28.73
C GLU A 137 -5.51 -9.51 -29.33
N GLY A 138 -4.21 -9.74 -29.54
CA GLY A 138 -3.34 -8.82 -30.27
C GLY A 138 -2.08 -9.50 -30.80
N LEU A 139 -2.24 -10.61 -31.53
CA LEU A 139 -1.17 -11.14 -32.37
C LEU A 139 -0.99 -10.20 -33.57
N SER A 140 0.08 -9.38 -33.56
CA SER A 140 0.52 -8.64 -34.74
C SER A 140 1.93 -9.06 -35.11
N ASP A 141 1.97 -9.93 -36.12
CA ASP A 141 3.10 -10.35 -36.91
C ASP A 141 3.49 -9.23 -37.89
N SER A 142 4.71 -8.71 -37.80
CA SER A 142 5.47 -8.29 -38.99
C SER A 142 6.84 -7.72 -38.67
N SER A 143 7.79 -8.20 -39.49
CA SER A 143 8.99 -7.51 -40.00
C SER A 143 10.31 -8.14 -39.57
N GLN A 144 10.74 -9.11 -40.38
CA GLN A 144 12.15 -9.41 -40.59
C GLN A 144 12.85 -8.17 -41.15
N ILE A 145 13.81 -7.64 -40.38
CA ILE A 145 14.89 -6.82 -40.92
C ILE A 145 16.20 -7.42 -40.41
N SER A 146 16.94 -8.08 -41.29
CA SER A 146 18.30 -8.55 -41.02
C SER A 146 19.24 -7.78 -41.93
N GLN A 147 20.00 -6.87 -41.33
CA GLN A 147 21.06 -6.11 -41.96
C GLN A 147 22.40 -6.88 -41.86
N LYS A 148 23.16 -6.84 -42.96
CA LYS A 148 24.63 -6.67 -43.07
C LYS A 148 25.60 -7.66 -42.40
N SER A 149 26.52 -8.16 -43.25
CA SER A 149 27.98 -8.21 -43.03
C SER A 149 28.63 -8.56 -44.40
N LEU A 150 29.32 -7.66 -45.12
CA LEU A 150 30.75 -7.33 -45.01
C LEU A 150 31.67 -8.55 -44.81
N HIS A 151 32.23 -9.10 -45.90
CA HIS A 151 33.65 -9.00 -46.30
C HIS A 151 33.91 -9.78 -47.60
#